data_AF-A0A358IY57-F1
#
_entry.id   AF-A0A358IY57-F1
#
_cell.length_a   1.000
_cell.length_b   1.000
_cell.length_c   1.000
_cell.angle_alpha   90.00
_cell.angle_beta   90.00
_cell.angle_gamma   90.00
#
_symmetry.space_group_name_H-M   'P 1'
#
loop_
_entity.id
_entity.type
_entity.pdbx_description
1 polymer ?
#
loop_
_entity_poly.entity_id
_entity_poly.type
_entity_poly.pdbx_seq_one_letter_code
_entity_poly.pdbx_strand_id
1 'polypeptide(L)' 'MPFPEFDPVLIHLGPLPIRWYALAYVAGIVLGWWYASRLAKTERLWAPGKPPVTGPQLDDLVLWITLGVILGGRFGYALF' A
#
# COMPACT_ATOMS: atom_id res chain seq x y z
N MET A 1 31.98 2.13 -12.91
CA MET A 1 31.21 0.94 -13.35
C MET A 1 29.91 1.46 -13.92
N PRO A 2 29.55 1.14 -15.18
CA PRO A 2 28.26 1.57 -15.72
C PRO A 2 27.13 0.95 -14.89
N PHE A 3 26.07 1.72 -14.64
CA PHE A 3 24.87 1.22 -13.98
C PHE A 3 24.26 0.10 -14.84
N PRO A 4 23.81 -1.03 -14.26
CA PRO A 4 23.13 -2.05 -15.04
C PRO A 4 21.83 -1.48 -15.60
N GLU A 5 21.60 -1.65 -16.90
CA GLU A 5 20.34 -1.27 -17.56
C GLU A 5 19.24 -2.25 -17.16
N PHE A 6 18.62 -2.01 -16.01
CA PHE A 6 17.39 -2.69 -15.62
C PHE A 6 16.23 -2.05 -16.36
N ASP A 7 15.48 -2.84 -17.14
CA ASP A 7 14.24 -2.36 -17.75
C ASP A 7 13.25 -1.99 -16.62
N PRO A 8 12.83 -0.72 -16.52
CA PRO A 8 11.89 -0.30 -15.50
C PRO A 8 10.49 -0.90 -15.69
N VAL A 9 10.20 -1.44 -16.89
CA VAL A 9 8.94 -2.11 -17.22
C VAL A 9 9.08 -3.61 -16.95
N LEU A 10 8.21 -4.11 -16.07
CA LEU A 10 8.12 -5.53 -15.76
C LEU A 10 7.41 -6.28 -16.89
N ILE A 11 6.18 -5.84 -17.23
CA ILE A 11 5.37 -6.41 -18.30
C ILE A 11 4.53 -5.31 -18.97
N HIS A 12 4.27 -5.49 -20.26
CA HIS A 12 3.30 -4.68 -20.98
C HIS A 12 1.94 -5.36 -20.96
N LEU A 13 0.97 -4.75 -20.29
CA LEU A 13 -0.43 -5.17 -20.39
C LEU A 13 -1.09 -4.34 -21.50
N GLY A 14 -0.87 -4.75 -22.74
CA GLY A 14 -1.29 -3.98 -23.92
C GLY A 14 -0.64 -2.58 -23.94
N PRO A 15 -1.41 -1.47 -23.97
CA PRO A 15 -0.87 -0.11 -23.97
C PRO A 15 -0.36 0.34 -22.59
N LEU A 16 -0.56 -0.44 -21.52
CA LEU A 16 -0.21 -0.04 -20.16
C LEU A 16 1.10 -0.75 -19.71
N PRO A 17 2.24 -0.03 -19.63
CA PRO A 17 3.47 -0.60 -19.09
C PRO A 17 3.37 -0.70 -17.56
N ILE A 18 3.40 -1.92 -17.02
CA ILE A 18 3.49 -2.16 -15.58
C ILE A 18 4.95 -2.06 -15.17
N ARG A 19 5.26 -1.12 -14.28
CA ARG A 19 6.63 -0.83 -13.85
C ARG A 19 6.93 -1.45 -12.49
N TRP A 20 8.21 -1.75 -12.24
CA TRP A 20 8.66 -2.33 -10.97
C TRP A 20 8.28 -1.49 -9.76
N TYR A 21 8.34 -0.16 -9.86
CA TYR A 21 7.94 0.71 -8.76
C TYR A 21 6.45 0.56 -8.42
N ALA A 22 5.59 0.35 -9.42
CA ALA A 22 4.16 0.17 -9.19
C ALA A 22 3.90 -1.12 -8.42
N LEU A 23 4.63 -2.18 -8.75
CA LEU A 23 4.60 -3.43 -7.99
C LEU A 23 5.09 -3.21 -6.55
N ALA A 24 6.17 -2.46 -6.35
CA ALA A 24 6.68 -2.13 -5.02
C ALA A 24 5.66 -1.34 -4.17
N TYR A 25 4.94 -0.38 -4.76
CA TYR A 25 3.88 0.34 -4.07
C TYR A 25 2.74 -0.60 -3.66
N VAL A 26 2.25 -1.44 -4.57
CA VAL A 26 1.18 -2.40 -4.27
C VAL A 26 1.63 -3.38 -3.18
N ALA A 27 2.84 -3.92 -3.30
CA ALA A 27 3.41 -4.82 -2.31
C ALA A 27 3.51 -4.15 -0.93
N GLY A 28 3.95 -2.88 -0.85
CA GLY A 28 4.01 -2.12 0.40
C GLY A 28 2.65 -1.96 1.07
N ILE A 29 1.61 -1.61 0.29
CA ILE A 29 0.24 -1.47 0.79
C ILE A 29 -0.30 -2.82 1.29
N VAL A 30 -0.14 -3.88 0.50
CA VAL A 30 -0.63 -5.22 0.84
C VAL A 30 0.07 -5.77 2.09
N LEU A 31 1.40 -5.60 2.18
CA LEU A 31 2.17 -6.04 3.34
C LEU A 31 1.79 -5.25 4.60
N GLY A 32 1.58 -3.92 4.47
CA GLY A 32 1.12 -3.07 5.56
C GLY A 32 -0.25 -3.48 6.07
N TRP A 33 -1.21 -3.71 5.16
CA TRP A 33 -2.55 -4.20 5.49
C TRP A 33 -2.51 -5.58 6.15
N TRP A 34 -1.74 -6.52 5.60
CA TRP A 34 -1.61 -7.86 6.14
C TRP A 34 -1.01 -7.84 7.55
N TYR A 35 0.03 -7.04 7.76
CA TYR A 35 0.67 -6.88 9.07
C TYR A 35 -0.28 -6.24 10.09
N ALA A 36 -0.96 -5.14 9.73
CA ALA A 36 -1.91 -4.48 10.61
C ALA A 36 -3.11 -5.40 10.94
N SER A 37 -3.59 -6.17 9.96
CA SER A 37 -4.65 -7.16 10.15
C SER A 37 -4.23 -8.25 11.12
N ARG A 38 -2.99 -8.72 11.02
CA ARG A 38 -2.42 -9.70 11.93
C ARG A 38 -2.29 -9.14 13.34
N LEU A 39 -1.86 -7.89 13.48
CA LEU A 39 -1.73 -7.19 14.76
C LEU A 39 -3.09 -7.03 15.45
N ALA A 40 -4.10 -6.58 14.71
CA ALA A 40 -5.47 -6.41 15.21
C ALA A 40 -6.09 -7.74 15.69
N LYS A 41 -5.78 -8.85 15.00
CA LYS A 41 -6.25 -10.20 15.37
C LYS A 41 -5.45 -10.85 16.50
N THR A 42 -4.30 -10.29 16.90
CA THR A 42 -3.46 -10.89 17.93
C THR A 42 -3.91 -10.43 19.32
N GLU A 43 -4.89 -11.12 19.89
CA GLU A 43 -5.54 -10.76 21.17
C GLU A 43 -4.54 -10.59 22.33
N ARG A 44 -3.45 -11.37 22.35
CA ARG A 44 -2.39 -11.28 23.36
C ARG A 44 -1.76 -9.90 23.46
N LEU A 45 -1.68 -9.15 22.35
CA LEU A 45 -1.08 -7.81 22.34
C LEU A 45 -1.99 -6.74 22.96
N TRP A 46 -3.28 -7.04 23.11
CA TRP A 46 -4.28 -6.09 23.55
C TRP A 46 -4.82 -6.39 24.95
N ALA A 47 -4.42 -7.50 25.57
CA ALA A 47 -4.88 -7.91 26.89
C ALA A 47 -4.40 -6.95 28.01
N PRO A 48 -5.25 -6.62 29.01
CA PRO A 48 -6.62 -7.12 29.23
C PRO A 48 -7.70 -6.37 28.44
N GLY A 49 -7.32 -5.38 27.63
CA GLY A 49 -8.21 -4.61 26.76
C GLY A 49 -8.62 -5.35 25.48
N LYS A 50 -9.19 -4.59 24.55
CA LYS A 50 -9.61 -5.07 23.23
C LYS A 50 -8.78 -4.40 22.14
N PRO A 51 -8.67 -5.01 20.95
CA PRO A 51 -8.08 -4.35 19.80
C PRO A 51 -8.75 -3.00 19.55
N PRO A 52 -7.98 -1.93 19.27
CA PRO A 52 -8.51 -0.58 19.07
C PRO A 52 -9.30 -0.44 17.77
N VAL A 53 -9.14 -1.38 16.84
CA VAL A 53 -9.75 -1.37 15.52
C VAL A 53 -10.26 -2.76 15.18
N THR A 54 -11.48 -2.84 14.65
CA THR A 54 -12.04 -4.08 14.12
C THR A 54 -11.51 -4.36 12.70
N GLY A 55 -11.55 -5.61 12.24
CA GLY A 55 -11.13 -5.97 10.88
C GLY A 55 -11.74 -5.08 9.78
N PRO A 56 -13.07 -4.88 9.76
CA PRO A 56 -13.71 -4.00 8.77
C PRO A 56 -13.24 -2.55 8.83
N GLN A 57 -13.04 -2.00 10.04
CA GLN A 57 -12.54 -0.62 10.20
C GLN A 57 -11.10 -0.46 9.68
N LEU A 58 -10.28 -1.50 9.81
CA LEU A 58 -8.93 -1.51 9.26
C LEU A 58 -8.96 -1.55 7.73
N ASP A 59 -9.86 -2.37 7.16
CA ASP A 59 -10.03 -2.46 5.71
C ASP A 59 -10.49 -1.11 5.13
N ASP A 60 -11.48 -0.48 5.76
CA ASP A 60 -11.95 0.87 5.39
C ASP A 60 -10.81 1.90 5.50
N LEU A 61 -10.02 1.86 6.57
CA LEU A 61 -8.89 2.76 6.75
C LEU A 61 -7.85 2.61 5.63
N VAL A 62 -7.47 1.38 5.28
CA VAL A 62 -6.51 1.12 4.19
C VAL A 62 -7.05 1.60 2.85
N LEU A 63 -8.36 1.42 2.61
CA LEU A 63 -9.02 1.94 1.41
C LEU A 63 -8.95 3.48 1.36
N TRP A 64 -9.29 4.17 2.45
CA TRP A 64 -9.20 5.64 2.54
C TRP A 64 -7.77 6.15 2.40
N ILE A 65 -6.78 5.48 3.01
CA ILE A 65 -5.35 5.81 2.85
C ILE A 65 -4.95 5.69 1.38
N THR A 66 -5.30 4.58 0.72
CA THR A 66 -4.98 4.34 -0.69
C THR A 66 -5.60 5.41 -1.58
N LEU A 67 -6.87 5.75 -1.34
CA LEU A 67 -7.57 6.82 -2.04
C LEU A 67 -6.88 8.19 -1.82
N GLY A 68 -6.48 8.47 -0.58
CA GLY A 68 -5.75 9.68 -0.20
C GLY A 68 -4.38 9.79 -0.87
N VAL A 69 -3.65 8.68 -1.05
CA VAL A 69 -2.39 8.66 -1.80
C VAL A 69 -2.62 9.02 -3.27
N ILE A 70 -3.66 8.44 -3.90
CA ILE A 70 -3.99 8.69 -5.31
C ILE A 70 -4.43 10.15 -5.51
N LEU A 71 -5.34 10.64 -4.67
CA LEU A 71 -5.85 12.00 -4.74
C LEU A 71 -4.75 13.01 -4.39
N GLY A 72 -3.99 12.76 -3.32
CA GLY A 72 -2.88 13.60 -2.86
C GLY A 72 -1.79 13.74 -3.91
N GLY A 73 -1.47 12.67 -4.65
CA GLY A 73 -0.52 12.77 -5.77
C GLY A 73 -1.01 13.71 -6.89
N ARG A 74 -2.32 13.75 -7.16
CA ARG A 74 -2.91 14.65 -8.15
C ARG A 74 -3.00 16.10 -7.66
N PHE A 75 -3.42 16.31 -6.41
CA PHE A 75 -3.45 17.66 -5.83
C PHE A 75 -2.05 18.24 -5.64
N GLY A 76 -1.07 17.41 -5.23
CA GLY A 76 0.33 17.82 -5.13
C GLY A 76 0.90 18.29 -6.47
N TYR A 77 0.65 17.55 -7.55
CA TYR A 77 1.02 17.97 -8.92
C TYR A 77 0.29 19.23 -9.40
N ALA A 78 -0.93 19.47 -8.92
CA ALA A 78 -1.71 20.64 -9.32
C ALA A 78 -1.31 21.92 -8.57
N LEU A 79 -0.79 21.80 -7.35
CA LEU A 79 -0.40 22.93 -6.49
C LEU A 79 1.08 23.30 -6.56
N PHE A 80 1.96 22.40 -6.99
CA PHE A 80 3.41 22.57 -7.02
C PHE A 80 3.99 22.11 -8.36
#